data_AF-A0ABD0QMH6-F1
#
_entry.id   AF-A0ABD0QMH6-F1
#
_cell.length_a   1.000
_cell.length_b   1.000
_cell.length_c   1.000
_cell.angle_alpha   90.00
_cell.angle_beta   90.00
_cell.angle_gamma   90.00
#
_symmetry.space_group_name_H-M   'P 1'
#
loop_
_entity.id
_entity.type
_entity.pdbx_description
1 polymer ?
#
loop_
_entity_poly.entity_id
_entity_poly.type
_entity_poly.pdbx_seq_one_letter_code
_entity_poly.pdbx_strand_id
1 'polypeptide(L)' 'MQTLGVSPASIGFSYLTMESDRFICIREKVGEQNQVVIVDLSDPTNPIRRPITADSAIMNPASKVIALK' A
#
# COMPACT_ATOMS: atom_id res chain seq x y z
N MET A 1 -7.37 -1.55 8.64
CA MET A 1 -6.65 -2.38 7.65
C MET A 1 -7.36 -3.70 7.36
N GLN A 2 -7.62 -4.56 8.35
CA GLN A 2 -8.41 -5.79 8.10
C GLN A 2 -9.83 -5.48 7.58
N THR A 3 -10.46 -4.42 8.08
CA THR A 3 -11.74 -3.88 7.58
C THR A 3 -11.69 -3.36 6.14
N LEU A 4 -10.49 -3.10 5.59
CA LEU A 4 -10.28 -2.62 4.22
C LEU A 4 -9.97 -3.78 3.25
N GLY A 5 -10.05 -5.03 3.72
CA GLY A 5 -9.73 -6.22 2.93
C GLY A 5 -8.24 -6.37 2.63
N VAL A 6 -7.36 -5.86 3.50
CA VAL A 6 -5.91 -6.09 3.44
C VAL A 6 -5.59 -7.36 4.22
N SER A 7 -4.79 -8.25 3.62
CA SER A 7 -4.37 -9.49 4.29
C SER A 7 -3.58 -9.19 5.57
N PRO A 8 -3.86 -9.84 6.71
CA PRO A 8 -3.07 -9.67 7.93
C PRO A 8 -1.58 -9.97 7.73
N ALA A 9 -1.25 -10.92 6.84
CA ALA A 9 0.13 -11.30 6.54
C ALA A 9 0.93 -10.18 5.83
N SER A 10 0.23 -9.23 5.19
CA SER A 10 0.83 -8.08 4.53
C SER A 10 1.00 -6.87 5.47
N ILE A 11 0.59 -6.99 6.73
CA ILE A 11 0.79 -5.97 7.76
C ILE A 11 2.10 -6.27 8.49
N GLY A 12 3.22 -5.86 7.89
CA GLY A 12 4.55 -6.04 8.46
C GLY A 12 5.59 -5.20 7.75
N PHE A 13 6.75 -4.99 8.39
CA PHE A 13 7.80 -4.07 7.91
C PHE A 13 8.26 -4.36 6.47
N SER A 14 8.29 -5.63 6.06
CA SER A 14 8.68 -5.99 4.69
C SER A 14 7.65 -5.55 3.64
N TYR A 15 6.37 -5.46 3.98
CA TYR A 15 5.27 -5.30 3.02
C TYR A 15 4.54 -3.96 3.15
N LEU A 16 4.66 -3.28 4.29
CA LEU A 16 3.98 -2.04 4.60
C LEU A 16 5.00 -0.92 4.81
N THR A 17 4.79 0.20 4.12
CA THR A 17 5.58 1.43 4.29
C THR A 17 4.67 2.61 4.62
N MET A 18 5.15 3.48 5.51
CA MET A 18 4.51 4.74 5.88
C MET A 18 5.60 5.79 6.05
N GLU A 19 5.80 6.63 5.03
CA GLU A 19 6.80 7.72 5.08
C GLU A 19 6.25 9.01 5.67
N SER A 20 4.94 9.12 5.80
CA SER A 20 4.23 10.28 6.35
C SER A 20 2.86 9.86 6.90
N ASP A 21 2.18 10.80 7.53
CA ASP A 21 0.80 10.68 7.99
C ASP A 21 -0.25 10.80 6.87
N ARG A 22 0.15 10.86 5.60
CA ARG A 22 -0.77 11.00 4.47
C ARG A 22 -1.12 9.69 3.79
N PHE A 23 -0.14 8.80 3.64
CA PHE A 23 -0.31 7.58 2.84
C PHE A 23 0.27 6.36 3.54
N ILE A 24 -0.44 5.25 3.41
CA ILE A 24 0.07 3.92 3.71
C ILE A 24 0.16 3.14 2.40
N CYS A 25 1.34 2.60 2.12
CA CYS A 25 1.55 1.70 0.99
C CYS A 25 1.68 0.28 1.51
N ILE A 26 0.87 -0.65 1.02
CA ILE A 26 0.94 -2.07 1.35
C ILE A 26 1.14 -2.86 0.06
N ARG A 27 2.13 -3.74 0.06
CA ARG A 27 2.33 -4.74 -0.99
C ARG A 27 1.67 -6.03 -0.54
N GLU A 28 0.74 -6.52 -1.33
CA GLU A 28 0.07 -7.79 -1.05
C GLU A 28 0.01 -8.67 -2.29
N LYS A 29 -0.06 -9.97 -2.05
CA LYS A 29 -0.31 -10.97 -3.07
C LYS A 29 -1.72 -11.52 -2.84
N VAL A 30 -2.62 -11.31 -3.80
CA VAL A 30 -3.99 -11.85 -3.77
C VAL A 30 -4.06 -12.97 -4.81
N GLY A 31 -4.21 -14.21 -4.35
CA GLY A 31 -4.04 -15.38 -5.20
C GLY A 31 -2.62 -15.45 -5.77
N GLU A 32 -2.48 -15.39 -7.09
CA GLU A 32 -1.19 -15.35 -7.79
C GLU A 32 -0.77 -13.93 -8.23
N GLN A 33 -1.56 -12.90 -7.93
CA GLN A 33 -1.31 -11.54 -8.43
C GLN A 33 -0.72 -10.64 -7.34
N ASN A 34 0.42 -10.02 -7.65
CA ASN A 34 0.99 -8.96 -6.82
C ASN A 34 0.28 -7.63 -7.08
N GLN A 35 0.00 -6.90 -6.01
CA GLN A 35 -0.55 -5.57 -6.09
C GLN A 35 -0.05 -4.67 -4.96
N VAL A 36 -0.17 -3.37 -5.22
CA VAL A 36 0.07 -2.33 -4.23
C VAL A 36 -1.27 -1.72 -3.86
N VAL A 37 -1.56 -1.69 -2.57
CA VAL A 37 -2.69 -1.00 -1.96
C VAL A 37 -2.18 0.31 -1.37
N ILE A 38 -2.74 1.42 -1.84
CA ILE A 38 -2.43 2.76 -1.36
C ILE A 38 -3.64 3.24 -0.58
N VAL A 39 -3.45 3.51 0.71
CA VAL A 39 -4.48 4.09 1.57
C VAL A 39 -4.14 5.56 1.77
N ASP A 40 -5.02 6.43 1.32
CA ASP A 40 -4.98 7.86 1.63
C ASP A 40 -5.62 8.05 3.01
N LEU A 41 -4.88 8.58 3.98
CA LEU A 41 -5.37 8.77 5.34
C LEU A 41 -6.39 9.92 5.45
N SER A 42 -6.52 10.76 4.43
CA SER A 42 -7.62 11.72 4.32
C SER A 42 -8.94 11.08 3.87
N ASP A 43 -8.89 9.91 3.22
CA ASP A 43 -10.05 9.13 2.79
C ASP A 43 -9.77 7.62 2.92
N PRO A 44 -9.66 7.11 4.17
CA PRO A 44 -9.14 5.77 4.43
C PRO A 44 -10.11 4.65 4.02
N THR A 45 -11.36 4.96 3.71
CA THR A 45 -12.39 3.99 3.31
C THR A 45 -12.33 3.65 1.82
N ASN A 46 -11.60 4.43 1.02
CA ASN A 46 -11.46 4.26 -0.43
C ASN A 46 -10.02 3.94 -0.84
N PRO A 47 -9.46 2.76 -0.47
CA PRO A 47 -8.10 2.39 -0.83
C PRO A 47 -7.96 2.18 -2.34
N ILE A 48 -6.86 2.69 -2.90
CA ILE A 48 -6.52 2.53 -4.32
C ILE A 48 -5.70 1.24 -4.47
N ARG A 49 -6.16 0.33 -5.31
CA ARG A 49 -5.48 -0.95 -5.59
C ARG A 49 -4.92 -0.91 -7.01
N ARG A 50 -3.61 -1.12 -7.16
CA ARG A 50 -2.95 -1.14 -8.47
C ARG A 50 -2.16 -2.45 -8.65
N PRO A 51 -2.33 -3.16 -9.78
CA PRO A 51 -1.59 -4.37 -10.08
C PRO A 51 -0.14 -4.00 -10.43
N ILE A 52 0.73 -4.00 -9.42
CA ILE A 52 2.13 -3.59 -9.50
C ILE A 52 2.96 -4.69 -8.84
N THR A 53 3.95 -5.18 -9.59
CA THR A 53 4.98 -6.10 -9.08
C THR A 53 6.25 -5.29 -8.82
N ALA A 54 6.64 -5.19 -7.55
CA ALA A 54 7.84 -4.46 -7.11
C ALA A 54 8.37 -5.04 -5.78
N ASP A 55 9.68 -4.98 -5.59
CA ASP A 55 10.40 -5.40 -4.39
C ASP A 55 10.30 -4.36 -3.26
N SER A 56 10.04 -3.10 -3.59
CA SER A 56 9.57 -2.09 -2.64
C SER A 56 8.68 -1.05 -3.31
N ALA A 57 7.82 -0.42 -2.50
CA ALA A 57 6.92 0.64 -2.94
C ALA A 57 6.86 1.69 -1.84
N ILE A 58 7.11 2.96 -2.19
CA ILE A 58 7.19 4.07 -1.24
C ILE A 58 6.40 5.25 -1.82
N MET A 59 5.51 5.85 -1.01
CA MET A 59 4.73 7.03 -1.40
C MET A 59 5.47 8.32 -1.08
N ASN A 60 5.35 9.31 -1.96
CA ASN A 60 5.82 10.67 -1.68
C ASN A 60 5.06 11.25 -0.46
N PRO A 61 5.73 11.95 0.48
CA PRO A 61 5.11 12.48 1.69
C PRO A 61 4.00 13.53 1.47
N ALA A 62 3.95 14.19 0.31
CA ALA A 62 3.05 15.32 0.07
C ALA A 62 2.14 15.14 -1.15
N SER A 63 2.57 14.40 -2.16
CA SER A 63 1.91 14.28 -3.46
C SER A 63 1.58 12.83 -3.81
N LYS A 64 0.64 12.63 -4.74
CA LYS A 64 0.21 11.29 -5.21
C LYS A 64 1.22 10.70 -6.21
N VAL A 65 2.49 10.60 -5.79
CA VAL A 65 3.61 10.03 -6.56
C VAL A 65 4.15 8.82 -5.79
N ILE A 66 4.39 7.72 -6.50
CA ILE A 66 4.91 6.48 -5.93
C ILE A 66 6.26 6.13 -6.56
N ALA A 67 7.23 5.77 -5.72
CA ALA A 67 8.50 5.21 -6.13
C ALA A 67 8.45 3.67 -6.00
N LEU A 68 8.94 2.97 -7.03
CA LEU A 68 8.97 1.52 -7.11
C LEU A 68 10.41 1.07 -7.32
N LYS A 69 10.82 -0.01 -6.66
CA LYS A 69 12.07 -0.72 -6.91
C LYS A 69 11.79 -2.20 -7.09
#